data_AF-A0A833XRQ1-F1
#
_entry.id   AF-A0A833XRQ1-F1
#
_cell.length_a   1.000
_cell.length_b   1.000
_cell.length_c   1.000
_cell.angle_alpha   90.00
_cell.angle_beta   90.00
_cell.angle_gamma   90.00
#
_symmetry.space_group_name_H-M   'P 1'
#
loop_
_entity.id
_entity.type
_entity.pdbx_description
1 polymer ?
#
loop_
_entity_poly.entity_id
_entity_poly.type
_entity_poly.pdbx_seq_one_letter_code
_entity_poly.pdbx_strand_id
1 'polypeptide(L)'
;MVLGKLFAKRQGGGSDHMAWKKTGVGELRPMLHLLMPLCIHWVAEEMTVSVLVDVVTRALCPDESTCTQAIYINGLQQTIVGTFKMVILPLLGQLADEHGRKPMLLLTISTSIFPFALLAWNQSTEFVYAYYVLRTISYILSQGSIFCIAVAYAADVVDDSKRAAAFSWITGLCSASHVLGNLLARFLPEKYIFPVSIALLIFCPVYMQLFLVETVKLAPKRDQDSSCFTKTINIFHKRFKSMREAATIVISSPTLRGISIVSFFYELGMSGITGVLMYYLKAAFGFEKNQFSEILMMVGIGSIVSQMLVLPVINPLVGEKVILCMGLLASIAYALFDGLAWAAWVPYLSASFKVVVVLVRPATYAIISKASSSTNQGKAQGFIAGVESIASLLSPLVMSPLTSWFISKSAPFNCKGFSLVCASICMVIALCYACLLKPDEASNCVSESGDDIEAPLLGDS
;
A
#
# COMPACT_ATOMS: atom_id res chain seq x y z
N MET A 1 -31.36 11.77 -25.69
CA MET A 1 -32.38 12.34 -24.78
C MET A 1 -32.05 12.15 -23.29
N VAL A 2 -31.28 11.13 -22.90
CA VAL A 2 -30.84 10.90 -21.50
C VAL A 2 -29.65 11.79 -21.08
N LEU A 3 -28.78 12.19 -22.02
CA LEU A 3 -27.66 13.11 -21.76
C LEU A 3 -28.10 14.54 -21.35
N GLY A 4 -29.28 14.99 -21.79
CA GLY A 4 -29.80 16.33 -21.48
C GLY A 4 -30.33 16.47 -20.05
N LYS A 5 -30.79 15.37 -19.43
CA LYS A 5 -31.34 15.39 -18.05
C LYS A 5 -30.25 15.37 -16.97
N LEU A 6 -29.03 14.92 -17.29
CA LEU A 6 -27.88 15.01 -16.38
C LEU A 6 -27.27 16.43 -16.32
N PHE A 7 -27.39 17.23 -17.38
CA PHE A 7 -26.93 18.62 -17.39
C PHE A 7 -27.99 19.62 -16.90
N ALA A 8 -29.28 19.35 -17.08
CA ALA A 8 -30.35 20.23 -16.61
C ALA A 8 -30.52 20.27 -15.08
N LYS A 9 -30.12 19.21 -14.35
CA LYS A 9 -30.14 19.19 -12.87
C LYS A 9 -28.95 19.94 -12.24
N ARG A 10 -28.07 20.55 -13.04
CA ARG A 10 -26.87 21.28 -12.59
C ARG A 10 -26.99 22.81 -12.70
N GLN A 11 -28.15 23.33 -13.13
CA GLN A 11 -28.35 24.79 -13.33
C GLN A 11 -29.22 25.49 -12.27
N GLY A 12 -29.61 24.82 -11.18
CA GLY A 12 -30.26 25.44 -10.03
C GLY A 12 -29.39 25.36 -8.78
N GLY A 13 -28.48 26.32 -8.58
CA GLY A 13 -27.62 26.35 -7.39
C GLY A 13 -26.35 27.18 -7.55
N GLY A 14 -26.48 28.48 -7.81
CA GLY A 14 -25.36 29.42 -8.00
C GLY A 14 -24.50 29.71 -6.77
N SER A 15 -24.59 28.92 -5.69
CA SER A 15 -23.84 29.14 -4.44
C SER A 15 -22.89 27.99 -4.05
N ASP A 16 -23.03 26.79 -4.61
CA ASP A 16 -22.24 25.62 -4.17
C ASP A 16 -20.89 25.46 -4.87
N HIS A 17 -20.75 26.00 -6.08
CA HIS A 17 -19.51 25.88 -6.84
C HIS A 17 -18.35 26.71 -6.26
N MET A 18 -18.67 27.72 -5.43
CA MET A 18 -17.68 28.56 -4.72
C MET A 18 -17.35 28.02 -3.32
N ALA A 19 -18.21 27.18 -2.74
CA ALA A 19 -17.99 26.53 -1.44
C ALA A 19 -16.94 25.41 -1.53
N TRP A 20 -16.96 24.61 -2.60
CA TRP A 20 -16.01 23.52 -2.84
C TRP A 20 -14.54 24.01 -2.98
N LYS A 21 -14.34 25.24 -3.47
CA LYS A 21 -13.00 25.81 -3.65
C LYS A 21 -12.40 26.39 -2.36
N LYS A 22 -13.24 26.69 -1.35
CA LYS A 22 -12.81 27.27 -0.06
C LYS A 22 -12.61 26.23 1.05
N THR A 23 -13.18 25.04 0.95
CA THR A 23 -13.11 24.01 2.00
C THR A 23 -11.79 23.22 1.98
N GLY A 24 -11.30 22.80 0.80
CA GLY A 24 -10.15 21.89 0.74
C GLY A 24 -8.81 22.43 1.28
N VAL A 25 -8.52 23.72 1.10
CA VAL A 25 -7.24 24.31 1.54
C VAL A 25 -7.27 24.75 3.01
N GLY A 26 -8.44 25.16 3.52
CA GLY A 26 -8.61 25.53 4.93
C GLY A 26 -8.46 24.34 5.87
N GLU A 27 -8.87 23.15 5.42
CA GLU A 27 -8.77 21.88 6.15
C GLU A 27 -7.33 21.39 6.33
N LEU A 28 -6.41 21.78 5.44
CA LEU A 28 -5.00 21.38 5.49
C LEU A 28 -4.20 22.19 6.52
N ARG A 29 -4.65 23.39 6.89
CA ARG A 29 -3.87 24.33 7.71
C ARG A 29 -3.43 23.75 9.07
N PRO A 30 -4.28 23.04 9.83
CA PRO A 30 -3.87 22.39 11.08
C PRO A 30 -2.89 21.23 10.88
N MET A 31 -2.90 20.60 9.71
CA MET A 31 -2.09 19.44 9.38
C MET A 31 -0.87 19.76 8.53
N LEU A 32 -0.65 21.03 8.17
CA LEU A 32 0.41 21.44 7.25
C LEU A 32 1.78 20.95 7.73
N HIS A 33 2.05 21.10 9.03
CA HIS A 33 3.31 20.70 9.64
C HIS A 33 3.50 19.17 9.74
N LEU A 34 2.43 18.39 9.55
CA LEU A 34 2.51 16.94 9.39
C LEU A 34 2.69 16.56 7.91
N LEU A 35 1.84 17.09 7.04
CA LEU A 35 1.73 16.66 5.64
C LEU A 35 2.94 17.06 4.80
N MET A 36 3.48 18.26 4.98
CA MET A 36 4.65 18.74 4.22
C MET A 36 5.88 17.84 4.42
N PRO A 37 6.37 17.61 5.66
CA PRO A 37 7.53 16.75 5.86
C PRO A 37 7.26 15.27 5.52
N LEU A 38 6.02 14.77 5.66
CA LEU A 38 5.68 13.41 5.20
C LEU A 38 5.77 13.27 3.68
N CYS A 39 5.24 14.25 2.95
CA CYS A 39 5.34 14.30 1.50
C CYS A 39 6.82 14.33 1.05
N ILE A 40 7.63 15.18 1.67
CA ILE A 40 9.08 15.25 1.37
C ILE A 40 9.77 13.92 1.70
N HIS A 41 9.44 13.30 2.83
CA HIS A 41 9.99 12.00 3.21
C HIS A 41 9.66 10.92 2.16
N TRP A 42 8.40 10.82 1.72
CA TRP A 42 8.00 9.86 0.69
C TRP A 42 8.64 10.13 -0.67
N VAL A 43 8.81 11.40 -1.06
CA VAL A 43 9.54 11.78 -2.28
C VAL A 43 11.02 11.34 -2.20
N ALA A 44 11.66 11.57 -1.04
CA ALA A 44 13.06 11.24 -0.81
C ALA A 44 13.32 9.73 -0.76
N GLU A 45 12.38 8.98 -0.20
CA GLU A 45 12.36 7.51 -0.22
C GLU A 45 12.23 7.00 -1.67
N GLU A 46 11.18 7.43 -2.38
CA GLU A 46 10.85 6.90 -3.70
C GLU A 46 11.94 7.20 -4.74
N MET A 47 12.57 8.39 -4.70
CA MET A 47 13.59 8.74 -5.70
C MET A 47 14.80 7.80 -5.71
N THR A 48 15.05 7.09 -4.60
CA THR A 48 16.17 6.16 -4.49
C THR A 48 15.87 4.78 -5.10
N VAL A 49 14.59 4.42 -5.26
CA VAL A 49 14.16 3.06 -5.64
C VAL A 49 14.78 2.62 -6.97
N SER A 50 14.72 3.50 -7.98
CA SER A 50 15.25 3.22 -9.32
C SER A 50 16.78 3.06 -9.35
N VAL A 51 17.52 3.96 -8.71
CA VAL A 51 19.00 3.93 -8.69
C VAL A 51 19.54 2.81 -7.80
N LEU A 52 18.79 2.37 -6.80
CA LEU A 52 19.21 1.33 -5.88
C LEU A 52 19.51 0.01 -6.60
N VAL A 53 18.72 -0.34 -7.62
CA VAL A 53 18.93 -1.56 -8.41
C VAL A 53 20.29 -1.53 -9.11
N ASP A 54 20.69 -0.38 -9.65
CA ASP A 54 21.97 -0.19 -10.33
C ASP A 54 23.15 -0.22 -9.35
N VAL A 55 23.00 0.42 -8.19
CA VAL A 55 24.03 0.43 -7.14
C VAL A 55 24.25 -0.97 -6.58
N VAL A 56 23.17 -1.66 -6.22
CA VAL A 56 23.25 -3.02 -5.67
C VAL A 56 23.84 -3.97 -6.70
N THR A 57 23.42 -3.89 -7.97
CA THR A 57 23.93 -4.77 -9.02
C THR A 57 25.43 -4.52 -9.25
N ARG A 58 25.87 -3.26 -9.37
CA ARG A 58 27.29 -2.92 -9.55
C ARG A 58 28.17 -3.36 -8.38
N ALA A 59 27.68 -3.24 -7.15
CA ALA A 59 28.44 -3.56 -5.95
C ALA A 59 28.55 -5.07 -5.68
N LEU A 60 27.48 -5.83 -5.94
CA LEU A 60 27.44 -7.26 -5.63
C LEU A 60 27.86 -8.13 -6.81
N CYS A 61 27.71 -7.64 -8.04
CA CYS A 61 27.94 -8.40 -9.28
C CYS A 61 28.60 -7.52 -10.35
N PRO A 62 29.86 -7.04 -10.13
CA PRO A 62 30.51 -6.07 -11.01
C PRO A 62 30.78 -6.60 -12.44
N ASP A 63 31.04 -7.90 -12.58
CA ASP A 63 31.45 -8.53 -13.85
C ASP A 63 30.31 -9.31 -14.54
N GLU A 64 29.11 -9.34 -13.96
CA GLU A 64 27.99 -10.11 -14.48
C GLU A 64 26.80 -9.24 -14.86
N SER A 65 26.20 -9.50 -16.02
CA SER A 65 24.95 -8.87 -16.44
C SER A 65 23.75 -9.27 -15.56
N THR A 66 23.91 -10.27 -14.70
CA THR A 66 22.86 -10.88 -13.88
C THR A 66 23.29 -10.94 -12.43
N CYS A 67 22.47 -10.44 -11.50
CA CYS A 67 22.80 -10.47 -10.08
C CYS A 67 21.80 -11.28 -9.26
N THR A 68 21.96 -12.61 -9.34
CA THR A 68 21.22 -13.59 -8.53
C THR A 68 21.25 -13.25 -7.04
N GLN A 69 22.42 -12.83 -6.56
CA GLN A 69 22.62 -12.51 -5.15
C GLN A 69 21.75 -11.33 -4.69
N ALA A 70 21.65 -10.27 -5.48
CA ALA A 70 20.81 -9.11 -5.17
C ALA A 70 19.33 -9.49 -5.07
N ILE A 71 18.84 -10.33 -5.99
CA ILE A 71 17.46 -10.82 -6.00
C ILE A 71 17.15 -11.61 -4.73
N TYR A 72 18.05 -12.51 -4.34
CA TYR A 72 17.88 -13.32 -3.13
C TYR A 72 17.88 -12.47 -1.86
N ILE A 73 18.83 -11.54 -1.72
CA ILE A 73 18.92 -10.66 -0.55
C ILE A 73 17.69 -9.75 -0.45
N ASN A 74 17.22 -9.20 -1.58
CA ASN A 74 16.00 -8.39 -1.62
C ASN A 74 14.77 -9.21 -1.17
N GLY A 75 14.64 -10.44 -1.68
CA GLY A 75 13.57 -11.35 -1.27
C GLY A 75 13.61 -11.73 0.20
N LEU A 76 14.81 -12.02 0.72
CA LEU A 76 15.04 -12.31 2.14
C LEU A 76 14.67 -11.11 3.02
N GLN A 77 15.11 -9.90 2.65
CA GLN A 77 14.74 -8.67 3.36
C GLN A 77 13.22 -8.50 3.42
N GLN A 78 12.52 -8.60 2.29
CA GLN A 78 11.06 -8.45 2.25
C GLN A 78 10.34 -9.49 3.13
N THR A 79 10.83 -10.73 3.15
CA THR A 79 10.31 -11.81 3.99
C THR A 79 10.48 -11.49 5.48
N ILE A 80 11.69 -11.07 5.88
CA ILE A 80 12.00 -10.71 7.27
C ILE A 80 11.13 -9.51 7.70
N VAL A 81 11.15 -8.43 6.92
CA VAL A 81 10.33 -7.24 7.19
C VAL A 81 8.85 -7.61 7.30
N GLY A 82 8.34 -8.42 6.36
CA GLY A 82 6.97 -8.90 6.35
C GLY A 82 6.57 -9.66 7.60
N THR A 83 7.48 -10.46 8.16
CA THR A 83 7.23 -11.24 9.39
C THR A 83 7.19 -10.36 10.62
N PHE A 84 8.22 -9.51 10.81
CA PHE A 84 8.35 -8.69 12.01
C PHE A 84 7.34 -7.53 12.04
N LYS A 85 6.99 -6.94 10.88
CA LYS A 85 6.02 -5.83 10.83
C LYS A 85 4.64 -6.20 11.39
N MET A 86 4.21 -7.46 11.28
CA MET A 86 2.92 -7.91 11.84
C MET A 86 2.83 -7.75 13.35
N VAL A 87 3.97 -7.82 14.04
CA VAL A 87 4.09 -7.67 15.49
C VAL A 87 4.42 -6.23 15.86
N ILE A 88 5.39 -5.63 15.16
CA ILE A 88 5.93 -4.32 15.51
C ILE A 88 4.96 -3.17 15.18
N LEU A 89 4.17 -3.27 14.10
CA LEU A 89 3.25 -2.21 13.71
C LEU A 89 2.18 -1.91 14.78
N PRO A 90 1.46 -2.91 15.36
CA PRO A 90 0.57 -2.66 16.49
C PRO A 90 1.28 -2.12 17.75
N LEU A 91 2.47 -2.62 18.05
CA LEU A 91 3.24 -2.20 19.22
C LEU A 91 3.66 -0.73 19.12
N LEU A 92 4.14 -0.30 17.95
CA LEU A 92 4.48 1.10 17.70
C LEU A 92 3.25 2.01 17.72
N GLY A 93 2.09 1.52 17.28
CA GLY A 93 0.82 2.24 17.43
C GLY A 93 0.50 2.51 18.90
N GLN A 94 0.59 1.49 19.76
CA GLN A 94 0.37 1.64 21.20
C GLN A 94 1.41 2.54 21.86
N LEU A 95 2.69 2.40 21.49
CA LEU A 95 3.75 3.27 21.99
C LEU A 95 3.52 4.72 21.58
N ALA A 96 2.97 4.98 20.39
CA ALA A 96 2.59 6.33 19.96
C ALA A 96 1.42 6.90 20.76
N ASP A 97 0.47 6.04 21.16
CA ASP A 97 -0.64 6.45 22.02
C ASP A 97 -0.17 6.70 23.48
N GLU A 98 0.84 5.97 23.98
CA GLU A 98 1.36 6.10 25.36
C GLU A 98 2.44 7.18 25.52
N HIS A 99 3.41 7.24 24.60
CA HIS A 99 4.58 8.12 24.68
C HIS A 99 4.46 9.39 23.83
N GLY A 100 3.40 9.48 23.01
CA GLY A 100 3.12 10.61 22.14
C GLY A 100 3.36 10.32 20.66
N ARG A 101 2.58 11.01 19.82
CA ARG A 101 2.59 10.79 18.37
C ARG A 101 3.79 11.46 17.70
N LYS A 102 4.21 12.65 18.15
CA LYS A 102 5.38 13.36 17.61
C LYS A 102 6.68 12.57 17.81
N PRO A 103 7.06 12.09 19.01
CA PRO A 103 8.32 11.37 19.20
C PRO A 103 8.36 10.05 18.43
N MET A 104 7.24 9.32 18.36
CA MET A 104 7.19 8.08 17.56
C MET A 104 7.27 8.35 16.06
N LEU A 105 6.65 9.44 15.58
CA LEU A 105 6.78 9.83 14.16
C LEU A 105 8.22 10.24 13.83
N LEU A 106 8.86 11.04 14.69
CA LEU A 106 10.28 11.41 14.55
C LEU A 106 11.20 10.19 14.56
N LEU A 107 10.97 9.24 15.48
CA LEU A 107 11.73 8.00 15.55
C LEU A 107 11.62 7.23 14.23
N THR A 108 10.39 6.97 13.76
CA THR A 108 10.14 6.15 12.58
C THR A 108 10.71 6.75 11.30
N ILE A 109 10.50 8.03 11.03
CA ILE A 109 11.04 8.69 9.82
C ILE A 109 12.57 8.82 9.86
N SER A 110 13.18 8.96 11.04
CA SER A 110 14.64 9.10 11.17
C SER A 110 15.37 7.79 10.87
N THR A 111 14.72 6.64 11.02
CA THR A 111 15.36 5.34 10.73
C THR A 111 15.84 5.21 9.29
N SER A 112 15.19 5.89 8.34
CA SER A 112 15.53 5.86 6.92
C SER A 112 16.81 6.64 6.56
N ILE A 113 17.29 7.51 7.44
CA ILE A 113 18.48 8.34 7.20
C ILE A 113 19.73 7.45 7.10
N PHE A 114 19.92 6.54 8.07
CA PHE A 114 21.15 5.76 8.19
C PHE A 114 21.44 4.84 6.99
N PRO A 115 20.47 4.05 6.47
CA PRO A 115 20.72 3.21 5.31
C PRO A 115 21.18 4.03 4.09
N PHE A 116 20.48 5.12 3.78
CA PHE A 116 20.85 5.93 2.61
C PHE A 116 22.14 6.70 2.83
N ALA A 117 22.44 7.15 4.05
CA ALA A 117 23.72 7.76 4.40
C ALA A 117 24.91 6.85 4.09
N LEU A 118 24.79 5.55 4.36
CA LEU A 118 25.83 4.58 3.96
C LEU A 118 26.05 4.58 2.45
N LEU A 119 24.98 4.49 1.65
CA LEU A 119 25.08 4.44 0.19
C LEU A 119 25.49 5.76 -0.47
N ALA A 120 25.30 6.89 0.20
CA ALA A 120 25.89 8.16 -0.24
C ALA A 120 27.38 8.23 0.06
N TRP A 121 27.84 7.61 1.15
CA TRP A 121 29.24 7.63 1.56
C TRP A 121 30.09 6.72 0.70
N ASN A 122 29.68 5.45 0.55
CA ASN A 122 30.40 4.46 -0.24
C ASN A 122 29.43 3.39 -0.77
N GLN A 123 29.69 2.92 -1.98
CA GLN A 123 28.86 1.95 -2.70
C GLN A 123 29.61 0.62 -2.92
N SER A 124 30.59 0.31 -2.07
CA SER A 124 31.26 -0.99 -2.08
C SER A 124 30.34 -2.11 -1.59
N THR A 125 30.72 -3.35 -1.88
CA THR A 125 29.97 -4.57 -1.51
C THR A 125 29.64 -4.60 -0.01
N GLU A 126 30.60 -4.27 0.87
CA GLU A 126 30.42 -4.22 2.33
C GLU A 126 29.35 -3.21 2.76
N PHE A 127 29.36 -2.02 2.15
CA PHE A 127 28.40 -0.96 2.45
C PHE A 127 27.00 -1.33 1.95
N VAL A 128 26.88 -2.06 0.84
CA VAL A 128 25.58 -2.57 0.35
C VAL A 128 25.01 -3.63 1.29
N TYR A 129 25.82 -4.53 1.84
CA TYR A 129 25.35 -5.45 2.87
C TYR A 129 24.92 -4.73 4.15
N ALA A 130 25.72 -3.77 4.61
CA ALA A 130 25.37 -2.93 5.76
C ALA A 130 24.07 -2.14 5.52
N TYR A 131 23.87 -1.62 4.29
CA TYR A 131 22.62 -1.02 3.85
C TYR A 131 21.45 -1.99 4.02
N TYR A 132 21.55 -3.23 3.51
CA TYR A 132 20.46 -4.20 3.65
C TYR A 132 20.11 -4.50 5.11
N VAL A 133 21.10 -4.63 6.00
CA VAL A 133 20.87 -4.83 7.43
C VAL A 133 20.14 -3.65 8.05
N LEU A 134 20.68 -2.42 7.89
CA LEU A 134 20.07 -1.22 8.47
C LEU A 134 18.71 -0.93 7.85
N ARG A 135 18.55 -1.15 6.55
CA ARG A 135 17.30 -0.95 5.84
C ARG A 135 16.23 -1.94 6.28
N THR A 136 16.59 -3.18 6.60
CA THR A 136 15.68 -4.17 7.17
C THR A 136 15.16 -3.68 8.52
N ILE A 137 16.05 -3.21 9.41
CA ILE A 137 15.65 -2.66 10.72
C ILE A 137 14.77 -1.42 10.54
N SER A 138 15.18 -0.51 9.64
CA SER A 138 14.40 0.69 9.30
C SER A 138 13.01 0.32 8.81
N TYR A 139 12.85 -0.62 7.88
CA TYR A 139 11.54 -1.04 7.39
C TYR A 139 10.68 -1.70 8.46
N ILE A 140 11.25 -2.52 9.34
CA ILE A 140 10.51 -3.12 10.46
C ILE A 140 9.88 -2.04 11.36
N LEU A 141 10.58 -0.94 11.58
CA LEU A 141 10.13 0.16 12.43
C LEU A 141 9.24 1.17 11.70
N SER A 142 9.59 1.53 10.47
CA SER A 142 9.00 2.65 9.74
C SER A 142 7.87 2.26 8.80
N GLN A 143 8.00 1.13 8.09
CA GLN A 143 7.11 0.78 7.00
C GLN A 143 5.71 0.46 7.55
N GLY A 144 4.71 1.22 7.11
CA GLY A 144 3.34 1.16 7.64
C GLY A 144 3.14 1.98 8.92
N SER A 145 4.10 1.99 9.85
CA SER A 145 4.00 2.72 11.13
C SER A 145 3.87 4.22 10.91
N ILE A 146 4.66 4.80 9.98
CA ILE A 146 4.58 6.23 9.64
C ILE A 146 3.16 6.60 9.22
N PHE A 147 2.53 5.81 8.34
CA PHE A 147 1.18 6.06 7.85
C PHE A 147 0.15 5.91 8.97
N CYS A 148 0.23 4.85 9.79
CA CYS A 148 -0.67 4.63 10.91
C CYS A 148 -0.61 5.77 11.94
N ILE A 149 0.60 6.18 12.35
CA ILE A 149 0.79 7.27 13.32
C ILE A 149 0.32 8.60 12.73
N ALA A 150 0.57 8.86 11.44
CA ALA A 150 0.12 10.07 10.77
C ALA A 150 -1.41 10.18 10.68
N VAL A 151 -2.10 9.08 10.33
CA VAL A 151 -3.57 9.03 10.32
C VAL A 151 -4.13 9.23 11.72
N ALA A 152 -3.51 8.64 12.73
CA ALA A 152 -3.94 8.80 14.11
C ALA A 152 -3.69 10.23 14.63
N TYR A 153 -2.57 10.87 14.25
CA TYR A 153 -2.31 12.28 14.52
C TYR A 153 -3.36 13.18 13.85
N ALA A 154 -3.68 12.90 12.58
CA ALA A 154 -4.72 13.63 11.86
C ALA A 154 -6.08 13.52 12.56
N ALA A 155 -6.41 12.36 13.12
CA ALA A 155 -7.64 12.16 13.86
C ALA A 155 -7.71 12.99 15.15
N ASP A 156 -6.57 13.28 15.79
CA ASP A 156 -6.50 14.09 17.01
C ASP A 156 -6.69 15.59 16.75
N VAL A 157 -6.22 16.10 15.61
CA VAL A 157 -6.21 17.54 15.31
C VAL A 157 -7.36 18.01 14.43
N VAL A 158 -8.06 17.09 13.78
CA VAL A 158 -9.16 17.37 12.86
C VAL A 158 -10.50 16.95 13.45
N ASP A 159 -11.49 17.83 13.34
CA ASP A 159 -12.88 17.56 13.70
C ASP A 159 -13.43 16.31 12.99
N ASP A 160 -14.26 15.54 13.68
CA ASP A 160 -14.87 14.30 13.20
C ASP A 160 -15.47 14.41 11.78
N SER A 161 -16.14 15.52 11.48
CA SER A 161 -16.78 15.78 10.18
C SER A 161 -15.78 15.93 9.01
N LYS A 162 -14.53 16.30 9.28
CA LYS A 162 -13.48 16.57 8.29
C LYS A 162 -12.42 15.47 8.21
N ARG A 163 -12.46 14.47 9.10
CA ARG A 163 -11.47 13.37 9.14
C ARG A 163 -11.37 12.61 7.82
N ALA A 164 -12.49 12.34 7.17
CA ALA A 164 -12.49 11.65 5.87
C ALA A 164 -11.71 12.42 4.79
N ALA A 165 -11.86 13.75 4.76
CA ALA A 165 -11.11 14.61 3.85
C ALA A 165 -9.63 14.64 4.22
N ALA A 166 -9.29 14.77 5.51
CA ALA A 166 -7.92 14.71 6.00
C ALA A 166 -7.20 13.40 5.64
N PHE A 167 -7.85 12.25 5.84
CA PHE A 167 -7.29 10.95 5.47
C PHE A 167 -7.11 10.81 3.96
N SER A 168 -8.03 11.37 3.17
CA SER A 168 -7.92 11.41 1.70
C SER A 168 -6.74 12.29 1.24
N TRP A 169 -6.46 13.38 1.94
CA TRP A 169 -5.29 14.22 1.66
C TRP A 169 -3.97 13.49 1.96
N ILE A 170 -3.88 12.76 3.08
CA ILE A 170 -2.69 11.95 3.42
C ILE A 170 -2.42 10.92 2.31
N THR A 171 -3.43 10.16 1.90
CA THR A 171 -3.28 9.11 0.87
C THR A 171 -3.02 9.69 -0.52
N GLY A 172 -3.66 10.81 -0.85
CA GLY A 172 -3.42 11.55 -2.10
C GLY A 172 -2.00 12.10 -2.20
N LEU A 173 -1.49 12.72 -1.12
CA LEU A 173 -0.11 13.22 -1.06
C LEU A 173 0.91 12.09 -1.13
N CYS A 174 0.63 10.93 -0.51
CA CYS A 174 1.46 9.74 -0.68
C CYS A 174 1.58 9.40 -2.18
N SER A 175 0.47 9.23 -2.88
CA SER A 175 0.46 8.93 -4.32
C SER A 175 1.19 9.98 -5.16
N ALA A 176 0.98 11.27 -4.87
CA ALA A 176 1.69 12.35 -5.56
C ALA A 176 3.20 12.32 -5.30
N SER A 177 3.60 11.98 -4.07
CA SER A 177 5.01 11.86 -3.68
C SER A 177 5.70 10.74 -4.45
N HIS A 178 5.03 9.61 -4.69
CA HIS A 178 5.57 8.53 -5.50
C HIS A 178 5.85 8.97 -6.94
N VAL A 179 4.92 9.70 -7.58
CA VAL A 179 5.14 10.23 -8.94
C VAL A 179 6.29 11.24 -8.95
N LEU A 180 6.30 12.17 -8.00
CA LEU A 180 7.32 13.22 -7.92
C LEU A 180 8.71 12.65 -7.61
N GLY A 181 8.81 11.64 -6.74
CA GLY A 181 10.06 10.94 -6.44
C GLY A 181 10.64 10.25 -7.67
N ASN A 182 9.82 9.54 -8.44
CA ASN A 182 10.26 8.93 -9.71
C ASN A 182 10.63 9.96 -10.78
N LEU A 183 9.90 11.08 -10.85
CA LEU A 183 10.25 12.19 -11.73
C LEU A 183 11.62 12.78 -11.37
N LEU A 184 11.86 13.05 -10.09
CA LEU A 184 13.16 13.54 -9.61
C LEU A 184 14.26 12.51 -9.91
N ALA A 185 14.03 11.23 -9.62
CA ALA A 185 14.97 10.17 -9.92
C ALA A 185 15.34 10.14 -11.41
N ARG A 186 14.40 10.37 -12.33
CA ARG A 186 14.66 10.39 -13.77
C ARG A 186 15.61 11.50 -14.19
N PHE A 187 15.43 12.70 -13.66
CA PHE A 187 16.16 13.91 -14.10
C PHE A 187 17.42 14.20 -13.28
N LEU A 188 17.51 13.72 -12.03
CA LEU A 188 18.73 13.88 -11.23
C LEU A 188 19.84 12.95 -11.73
N PRO A 189 21.08 13.43 -11.89
CA PRO A 189 22.23 12.55 -12.11
C PRO A 189 22.41 11.57 -10.94
N GLU A 190 22.79 10.33 -11.22
CA GLU A 190 22.91 9.25 -10.21
C GLU A 190 23.71 9.67 -8.98
N LYS A 191 24.84 10.37 -9.19
CA LYS A 191 25.73 10.85 -8.14
C LYS A 191 25.08 11.79 -7.12
N TYR A 192 23.99 12.47 -7.48
CA TYR A 192 23.29 13.41 -6.61
C TYR A 192 22.05 12.83 -5.94
N ILE A 193 21.58 11.64 -6.34
CA ILE A 193 20.31 11.08 -5.81
C ILE A 193 20.40 10.79 -4.33
N PHE A 194 21.41 10.03 -3.88
CA PHE A 194 21.54 9.74 -2.45
C PHE A 194 21.85 10.99 -1.62
N PRO A 195 22.77 11.90 -2.01
CA PRO A 195 22.97 13.15 -1.27
C PRO A 195 21.71 14.01 -1.14
N VAL A 196 20.92 14.15 -2.21
CA VAL A 196 19.67 14.93 -2.19
C VAL A 196 18.61 14.22 -1.35
N SER A 197 18.45 12.90 -1.50
CA SER A 197 17.53 12.11 -0.68
C SER A 197 17.84 12.25 0.81
N ILE A 198 19.10 12.12 1.22
CA ILE A 198 19.50 12.28 2.63
C ILE A 198 19.24 13.69 3.13
N ALA A 199 19.56 14.72 2.35
CA ALA A 199 19.30 16.11 2.75
C ALA A 199 17.80 16.34 3.04
N LEU A 200 16.93 15.79 2.19
CA LEU A 200 15.48 15.82 2.39
C LEU A 200 15.04 14.98 3.60
N LEU A 201 15.61 13.79 3.78
CA LEU A 201 15.29 12.90 4.90
C LEU A 201 15.74 13.46 6.25
N ILE A 202 16.83 14.22 6.32
CA ILE A 202 17.28 14.93 7.52
C ILE A 202 16.40 16.16 7.78
N PHE A 203 16.00 16.87 6.72
CA PHE A 203 15.10 18.02 6.84
C PHE A 203 13.77 17.66 7.51
N CYS A 204 13.19 16.51 7.17
CA CYS A 204 11.89 16.08 7.70
C CYS A 204 11.79 16.01 9.23
N PRO A 205 12.62 15.23 9.95
CA PRO A 205 12.58 15.17 11.41
C PRO A 205 13.01 16.49 12.06
N VAL A 206 13.95 17.25 11.48
CA VAL A 206 14.30 18.59 11.99
C VAL A 206 13.10 19.52 11.92
N TYR A 207 12.42 19.57 10.78
CA TYR A 207 11.23 20.38 10.58
C TYR A 207 10.09 19.95 11.52
N MET A 208 9.81 18.65 11.62
CA MET A 208 8.80 18.14 12.55
C MET A 208 9.17 18.43 14.01
N GLN A 209 10.44 18.35 14.38
CA GLN A 209 10.88 18.64 15.75
C GLN A 209 10.62 20.10 16.12
N LEU A 210 10.83 21.04 15.18
CA LEU A 210 10.63 22.47 15.38
C LEU A 210 9.15 22.90 15.31
N PHE A 211 8.38 22.36 14.35
CA PHE A 211 7.06 22.91 14.02
C PHE A 211 5.88 21.98 14.31
N LEU A 212 6.08 20.66 14.40
CA LEU A 212 5.00 19.73 14.72
C LEU A 212 4.70 19.81 16.22
N VAL A 213 3.43 19.99 16.58
CA VAL A 213 2.99 20.03 17.97
C VAL A 213 2.61 18.62 18.42
N GLU A 214 2.92 18.27 19.68
CA GLU A 214 2.47 17.00 20.27
C GLU A 214 0.97 17.06 20.60
N THR A 215 0.24 16.00 20.24
CA THR A 215 -1.22 15.91 20.46
C THR A 215 -1.56 15.11 21.72
N VAL A 216 -0.70 14.17 22.11
CA VAL A 216 -0.90 13.33 23.29
C VAL A 216 -0.40 14.06 24.53
N LYS A 217 -1.33 14.39 25.43
CA LYS A 217 -0.98 14.83 26.78
C LYS A 217 -0.58 13.60 27.59
N LEU A 218 0.70 13.51 27.98
CA LEU A 218 1.14 12.45 28.87
C LEU A 218 0.37 12.54 30.20
N ALA A 219 -0.39 11.50 30.52
CA ALA A 219 -0.94 11.35 31.86
C ALA A 219 0.21 11.17 32.86
N PRO A 220 0.09 11.67 34.11
CA PRO A 220 1.10 11.42 35.15
C PRO A 220 1.34 9.92 35.26
N LYS A 221 2.62 9.49 35.19
CA LYS A 221 3.04 8.10 35.34
C LYS A 221 2.37 7.53 36.59
N ARG A 222 1.34 6.72 36.40
CA ARG A 222 0.82 5.86 37.46
C ARG A 222 1.80 4.70 37.50
N ASP A 223 2.52 4.56 38.61
CA ASP A 223 3.39 3.41 38.87
C ASP A 223 2.62 2.14 38.53
N GLN A 224 2.94 1.55 37.37
CA GLN A 224 2.35 0.30 36.93
C GLN A 224 3.50 -0.67 36.73
N ASP A 225 3.84 -1.27 37.87
CA ASP A 225 4.70 -2.43 38.04
C ASP A 225 4.03 -3.66 37.41
N SER A 226 3.84 -3.64 36.09
CA SER A 226 3.51 -4.84 35.32
C SER A 226 4.60 -5.01 34.27
N SER A 227 5.38 -6.08 34.41
CA SER A 227 6.41 -6.47 33.45
C SER A 227 5.88 -6.32 32.03
N CYS A 228 6.57 -5.53 31.20
CA CYS A 228 6.27 -5.29 29.78
C CYS A 228 5.90 -6.59 29.03
N PHE A 229 6.51 -7.70 29.45
CA PHE A 229 6.27 -9.04 28.94
C PHE A 229 4.83 -9.56 29.20
N THR A 230 4.29 -9.36 30.40
CA THR A 230 2.94 -9.81 30.78
C THR A 230 1.85 -9.01 30.04
N LYS A 231 2.07 -7.70 29.85
CA LYS A 231 1.19 -6.83 29.06
C LYS A 231 1.20 -7.26 27.58
N THR A 232 2.38 -7.57 27.04
CA THR A 232 2.58 -8.05 25.66
C THR A 232 1.86 -9.38 25.43
N ILE A 233 2.02 -10.37 26.31
CA ILE A 233 1.35 -11.69 26.20
C ILE A 233 -0.17 -11.55 26.19
N ASN A 234 -0.74 -10.69 27.04
CA ASN A 234 -2.18 -10.47 27.10
C ASN A 234 -2.72 -9.80 25.82
N ILE A 235 -1.94 -8.88 25.22
CA ILE A 235 -2.26 -8.27 23.93
C ILE A 235 -2.30 -9.32 22.82
N PHE A 236 -1.30 -10.21 22.76
CA PHE A 236 -1.27 -11.31 21.79
C PHE A 236 -2.47 -12.24 21.95
N HIS A 237 -2.81 -12.61 23.19
CA HIS A 237 -3.95 -13.49 23.46
C HIS A 237 -5.29 -12.85 23.03
N LYS A 238 -5.51 -11.58 23.37
CA LYS A 238 -6.70 -10.83 22.96
C LYS A 238 -6.79 -10.70 21.43
N ARG A 239 -5.65 -10.46 20.77
CA ARG A 239 -5.58 -10.36 19.30
C ARG A 239 -5.86 -11.71 18.65
N PHE A 240 -5.33 -12.80 19.18
CA PHE A 240 -5.59 -14.16 18.69
C PHE A 240 -7.08 -14.50 18.78
N LYS A 241 -7.72 -14.21 19.92
CA LYS A 241 -9.18 -14.38 20.08
C LYS A 241 -9.96 -13.55 19.07
N SER A 242 -9.61 -12.27 18.90
CA SER A 242 -10.24 -11.38 17.92
C SER A 242 -10.06 -11.85 16.48
N MET A 243 -8.89 -12.39 16.12
CA MET A 243 -8.63 -12.97 14.80
C MET A 243 -9.43 -14.24 14.57
N ARG A 244 -9.60 -15.08 15.59
CA ARG A 244 -10.45 -16.28 15.51
C ARG A 244 -11.91 -15.92 15.26
N GLU A 245 -12.44 -14.92 15.96
CA GLU A 245 -13.79 -14.41 15.70
C GLU A 245 -13.93 -13.86 14.29
N ALA A 246 -12.95 -13.09 13.82
CA ALA A 246 -12.92 -12.55 12.47
C ALA A 246 -12.87 -13.67 11.40
N ALA A 247 -12.10 -14.74 11.65
CA ALA A 247 -12.03 -15.91 10.79
C ALA A 247 -13.40 -16.59 10.67
N THR A 248 -14.11 -16.78 11.79
CA THR A 248 -15.46 -17.36 11.77
C THR A 248 -16.39 -16.53 10.89
N ILE A 249 -16.39 -15.20 11.05
CA ILE A 249 -17.23 -14.30 10.24
C ILE A 249 -16.92 -14.44 8.74
N VAL A 250 -15.64 -14.44 8.39
CA VAL A 250 -15.19 -14.51 6.99
C VAL A 250 -15.50 -15.86 6.36
N ILE A 251 -15.29 -16.96 7.10
CA ILE A 251 -15.52 -18.32 6.60
C ILE A 251 -17.02 -18.61 6.46
N SER A 252 -17.86 -18.05 7.31
CA SER A 252 -19.32 -18.23 7.28
C SER A 252 -19.99 -17.51 6.10
N SER A 253 -19.44 -16.42 5.59
CA SER A 253 -19.96 -15.73 4.40
C SER A 253 -19.30 -16.28 3.12
N PRO A 254 -20.07 -16.82 2.15
CA PRO A 254 -19.53 -17.29 0.87
C PRO A 254 -18.75 -16.21 0.13
N THR A 255 -19.23 -14.96 0.15
CA THR A 255 -18.61 -13.81 -0.52
C THR A 255 -17.30 -13.41 0.16
N LEU A 256 -17.28 -13.29 1.50
CA LEU A 256 -16.06 -12.94 2.22
C LEU A 256 -15.00 -14.04 2.12
N ARG A 257 -15.41 -15.32 2.18
CA ARG A 257 -14.53 -16.46 1.95
C ARG A 257 -13.93 -16.42 0.54
N GLY A 258 -14.76 -16.17 -0.47
CA GLY A 258 -14.30 -16.03 -1.85
C GLY A 258 -13.30 -14.90 -2.01
N ILE A 259 -13.60 -13.71 -1.47
CA ILE A 259 -12.70 -12.56 -1.51
C ILE A 259 -11.41 -12.79 -0.74
N SER A 260 -11.44 -13.52 0.38
CA SER A 260 -10.23 -13.90 1.10
C SER A 260 -9.29 -14.73 0.22
N ILE A 261 -9.83 -15.66 -0.57
CA ILE A 261 -9.05 -16.47 -1.51
C ILE A 261 -8.52 -15.60 -2.66
N VAL A 262 -9.36 -14.74 -3.24
CA VAL A 262 -8.94 -13.78 -4.29
C VAL A 262 -7.78 -12.92 -3.81
N SER A 263 -7.90 -12.34 -2.61
CA SER A 263 -6.90 -11.44 -2.03
C SER A 263 -5.59 -12.17 -1.73
N PHE A 264 -5.65 -13.41 -1.25
CA PHE A 264 -4.47 -14.25 -1.04
C PHE A 264 -3.69 -14.46 -2.34
N PHE A 265 -4.32 -15.00 -3.38
CA PHE A 265 -3.65 -15.33 -4.63
C PHE A 265 -3.22 -14.08 -5.42
N TYR A 266 -4.02 -13.02 -5.38
CA TYR A 266 -3.65 -11.73 -5.96
C TYR A 266 -2.40 -11.17 -5.29
N GLU A 267 -2.38 -11.06 -3.96
CA GLU A 267 -1.22 -10.51 -3.26
C GLU A 267 0.01 -11.44 -3.42
N LEU A 268 -0.18 -12.76 -3.44
CA LEU A 268 0.90 -13.73 -3.68
C LEU A 268 1.58 -13.51 -5.03
N GLY A 269 0.83 -13.23 -6.10
CA GLY A 269 1.41 -12.92 -7.41
C GLY A 269 1.95 -11.48 -7.48
N MET A 270 1.19 -10.47 -7.03
CA MET A 270 1.55 -9.06 -7.21
C MET A 270 2.76 -8.65 -6.37
N SER A 271 2.84 -9.13 -5.12
CA SER A 271 4.00 -8.92 -4.26
C SER A 271 5.25 -9.52 -4.89
N GLY A 272 5.11 -10.70 -5.49
CA GLY A 272 6.19 -11.43 -6.16
C GLY A 272 6.76 -10.68 -7.34
N ILE A 273 5.89 -10.18 -8.22
CA ILE A 273 6.28 -9.33 -9.34
C ILE A 273 7.00 -8.09 -8.81
N THR A 274 6.43 -7.40 -7.81
CA THR A 274 7.03 -6.19 -7.22
C THR A 274 8.43 -6.45 -6.63
N GLY A 275 8.65 -7.64 -6.06
CA GLY A 275 9.93 -8.02 -5.46
C GLY A 275 11.06 -8.28 -6.45
N VAL A 276 10.75 -8.71 -7.68
CA VAL A 276 11.77 -9.19 -8.64
C VAL A 276 11.81 -8.43 -9.96
N LEU A 277 10.76 -7.67 -10.31
CA LEU A 277 10.59 -7.09 -11.65
C LEU A 277 11.77 -6.23 -12.10
N MET A 278 12.24 -5.30 -11.26
CA MET A 278 13.31 -4.37 -11.68
C MET A 278 14.63 -5.11 -11.91
N TYR A 279 14.96 -6.11 -11.09
CA TYR A 279 16.14 -6.94 -11.28
C TYR A 279 16.01 -7.84 -12.51
N TYR A 280 14.81 -8.38 -12.77
CA TYR A 280 14.51 -9.10 -14.00
C TYR A 280 14.72 -8.20 -15.23
N LEU A 281 14.14 -7.00 -15.24
CA LEU A 281 14.24 -6.05 -16.36
C LEU A 281 15.70 -5.62 -16.59
N LYS A 282 16.49 -5.46 -15.53
CA LYS A 282 17.94 -5.24 -15.64
C LYS A 282 18.64 -6.41 -16.32
N ALA A 283 18.39 -7.63 -15.86
CA ALA A 283 19.02 -8.85 -16.37
C ALA A 283 18.57 -9.27 -17.79
N ALA A 284 17.35 -8.91 -18.17
CA ALA A 284 16.76 -9.26 -19.46
C ALA A 284 17.05 -8.20 -20.53
N PHE A 285 16.98 -6.91 -20.19
CA PHE A 285 17.02 -5.80 -21.15
C PHE A 285 18.11 -4.76 -20.88
N GLY A 286 18.89 -4.91 -19.80
CA GLY A 286 19.90 -3.93 -19.42
C GLY A 286 19.30 -2.61 -18.93
N PHE A 287 18.08 -2.64 -18.37
CA PHE A 287 17.48 -1.41 -17.85
C PHE A 287 18.33 -0.80 -16.73
N GLU A 288 18.33 0.52 -16.72
CA GLU A 288 19.01 1.34 -15.74
C GLU A 288 17.98 2.28 -15.08
N LYS A 289 18.46 3.09 -14.14
CA LYS A 289 17.68 4.06 -13.37
C LYS A 289 16.63 4.79 -14.22
N ASN A 290 17.01 5.30 -15.39
CA ASN A 290 16.13 6.12 -16.21
C ASN A 290 14.88 5.35 -16.68
N GLN A 291 15.06 4.15 -17.21
CA GLN A 291 13.95 3.30 -17.68
C GLN A 291 13.07 2.86 -16.51
N PHE A 292 13.67 2.54 -15.36
CA PHE A 292 12.92 2.24 -14.15
C PHE A 292 12.06 3.42 -13.69
N SER A 293 12.63 4.62 -13.61
CA SER A 293 11.91 5.83 -13.24
C SER A 293 10.78 6.15 -14.21
N GLU A 294 10.99 5.97 -15.52
CA GLU A 294 9.95 6.18 -16.54
C GLU A 294 8.76 5.24 -16.36
N ILE A 295 9.02 3.94 -16.16
CA ILE A 295 7.96 2.93 -15.92
C ILE A 295 7.22 3.24 -14.62
N LEU A 296 7.93 3.51 -13.53
CA LEU A 296 7.30 3.81 -12.24
C LEU A 296 6.48 5.10 -12.29
N MET A 297 6.96 6.12 -13.00
CA MET A 297 6.20 7.36 -13.23
C MET A 297 4.94 7.12 -14.07
N MET A 298 5.03 6.32 -15.13
CA MET A 298 3.88 5.95 -15.96
C MET A 298 2.82 5.21 -15.13
N VAL A 299 3.24 4.24 -14.30
CA VAL A 299 2.36 3.52 -13.37
C VAL A 299 1.73 4.47 -12.36
N GLY A 300 2.51 5.39 -11.79
CA GLY A 300 2.04 6.35 -10.79
C GLY A 300 1.01 7.34 -11.35
N ILE A 301 1.30 7.98 -12.49
CA ILE A 301 0.36 8.90 -13.17
C ILE A 301 -0.91 8.14 -13.55
N GLY A 302 -0.75 6.96 -14.17
CA GLY A 302 -1.85 6.09 -14.54
C GLY A 302 -2.73 5.70 -13.35
N SER A 303 -2.11 5.44 -12.20
CA SER A 303 -2.81 5.10 -10.96
C SER A 303 -3.66 6.25 -10.43
N ILE A 304 -3.14 7.48 -10.47
CA ILE A 304 -3.88 8.68 -10.06
C ILE A 304 -5.09 8.91 -10.98
N VAL A 305 -4.87 8.87 -12.30
CA VAL A 305 -5.95 9.05 -13.29
C VAL A 305 -7.03 7.98 -13.10
N SER A 306 -6.62 6.73 -12.89
CA SER A 306 -7.55 5.63 -12.71
C SER A 306 -8.42 5.79 -11.47
N GLN A 307 -7.83 6.10 -10.31
CA GLN A 307 -8.57 6.22 -9.06
C GLN A 307 -9.44 7.48 -9.00
N MET A 308 -8.98 8.59 -9.57
CA MET A 308 -9.69 9.88 -9.50
C MET A 308 -10.75 10.06 -10.59
N LEU A 309 -10.55 9.48 -11.77
CA LEU A 309 -11.42 9.71 -12.92
C LEU A 309 -12.11 8.43 -13.39
N VAL A 310 -11.35 7.34 -13.58
CA VAL A 310 -11.89 6.11 -14.17
C VAL A 310 -12.82 5.38 -13.20
N LEU A 311 -12.39 5.18 -11.96
CA LEU A 311 -13.17 4.43 -10.96
C LEU A 311 -14.53 5.08 -10.65
N PRO A 312 -14.64 6.40 -10.36
CA PRO A 312 -15.93 7.01 -10.07
C PRO A 312 -16.90 6.99 -11.25
N VAL A 313 -16.39 6.98 -12.48
CA VAL A 313 -17.20 6.94 -13.71
C VAL A 313 -17.67 5.52 -14.03
N ILE A 314 -16.79 4.52 -13.89
CA ILE A 314 -17.08 3.14 -14.28
C ILE A 314 -17.85 2.39 -13.18
N ASN A 315 -17.56 2.64 -11.89
CA ASN A 315 -18.21 1.93 -10.78
C ASN A 315 -19.75 1.93 -10.83
N PRO A 316 -20.45 3.06 -11.05
CA PRO A 316 -21.91 3.05 -11.15
C PRO A 316 -22.45 2.34 -12.40
N LEU A 317 -21.62 2.11 -13.43
CA LEU A 317 -22.05 1.51 -14.70
C LEU A 317 -21.97 -0.02 -14.68
N VAL A 318 -20.93 -0.58 -14.08
CA VAL A 318 -20.63 -2.04 -14.16
C VAL A 318 -20.56 -2.73 -12.80
N GLY A 319 -20.51 -1.98 -11.70
CA GLY A 319 -20.40 -2.51 -10.34
C GLY A 319 -19.01 -3.03 -9.99
N GLU A 320 -18.81 -3.31 -8.70
CA GLU A 320 -17.49 -3.60 -8.11
C GLU A 320 -16.95 -4.96 -8.54
N LYS A 321 -17.82 -5.97 -8.71
CA LYS A 321 -17.42 -7.31 -9.17
C LYS A 321 -16.79 -7.25 -10.56
N VAL A 322 -17.39 -6.51 -11.49
CA VAL A 322 -16.87 -6.39 -12.85
C VAL A 322 -15.54 -5.64 -12.84
N ILE A 323 -15.42 -4.56 -12.05
CA ILE A 323 -14.14 -3.85 -11.89
C ILE A 323 -13.05 -4.78 -11.34
N LEU A 324 -13.37 -5.60 -10.34
CA LEU A 324 -12.45 -6.58 -9.79
C LEU A 324 -11.99 -7.58 -10.88
N CYS A 325 -12.92 -8.18 -11.62
CA CYS A 325 -12.58 -9.12 -12.71
C CYS A 325 -11.74 -8.46 -13.80
N MET A 326 -12.07 -7.22 -14.21
CA MET A 326 -11.30 -6.46 -15.19
C MET A 326 -9.88 -6.14 -14.69
N GLY A 327 -9.75 -5.75 -13.42
CA GLY A 327 -8.47 -5.49 -12.77
C GLY A 327 -7.59 -6.75 -12.67
N LEU A 328 -8.19 -7.90 -12.35
CA LEU A 328 -7.50 -9.19 -12.31
C LEU A 328 -7.08 -9.64 -13.72
N LEU A 329 -7.94 -9.47 -14.73
CA LEU A 329 -7.59 -9.76 -16.12
C LEU A 329 -6.43 -8.88 -16.62
N ALA A 330 -6.45 -7.58 -16.30
CA ALA A 330 -5.35 -6.68 -16.57
C ALA A 330 -4.07 -7.06 -15.80
N SER A 331 -4.21 -7.63 -14.59
CA SER A 331 -3.07 -8.13 -13.81
C SER A 331 -2.42 -9.36 -14.43
N ILE A 332 -3.23 -10.25 -15.02
CA ILE A 332 -2.73 -11.40 -15.79
C ILE A 332 -1.98 -10.91 -17.02
N ALA A 333 -2.57 -9.96 -17.77
CA ALA A 333 -1.91 -9.37 -18.94
C ALA A 333 -0.58 -8.71 -18.56
N TYR A 334 -0.58 -7.86 -17.53
CA TYR A 334 0.62 -7.24 -16.96
C TYR A 334 1.72 -8.28 -16.67
N ALA A 335 1.39 -9.32 -15.90
CA ALA A 335 2.36 -10.37 -15.54
C ALA A 335 2.88 -11.17 -16.75
N LEU A 336 2.02 -11.46 -17.73
CA LEU A 336 2.40 -12.20 -18.93
C LEU A 336 3.25 -11.37 -19.88
N PHE A 337 2.90 -10.09 -20.10
CA PHE A 337 3.69 -9.20 -20.97
C PHE A 337 5.08 -8.95 -20.38
N ASP A 338 5.21 -8.78 -19.07
CA ASP A 338 6.54 -8.69 -18.44
C ASP A 338 7.26 -10.05 -18.46
N GLY A 339 6.58 -11.15 -18.14
CA GLY A 339 7.21 -12.47 -18.08
C GLY A 339 7.68 -13.03 -19.42
N LEU A 340 6.98 -12.68 -20.51
CA LEU A 340 7.25 -13.12 -21.87
C LEU A 340 7.77 -11.97 -22.75
N ALA A 341 8.33 -10.92 -22.14
CA ALA A 341 8.80 -9.76 -22.88
C ALA A 341 9.88 -10.16 -23.90
N TRP A 342 9.62 -9.88 -25.18
CA TRP A 342 10.54 -10.18 -26.28
C TRP A 342 11.38 -8.96 -26.71
N ALA A 343 11.01 -7.77 -26.24
CA ALA A 343 11.68 -6.52 -26.56
C ALA A 343 11.57 -5.52 -25.40
N ALA A 344 12.51 -4.58 -25.34
CA ALA A 344 12.62 -3.56 -24.29
C ALA A 344 11.41 -2.61 -24.19
N TRP A 345 10.58 -2.48 -25.23
CA TRP A 345 9.37 -1.66 -25.17
C TRP A 345 8.18 -2.39 -24.51
N VAL A 346 8.21 -3.73 -24.44
CA VAL A 346 7.10 -4.53 -23.91
C VAL A 346 6.79 -4.23 -22.44
N PRO A 347 7.78 -4.03 -21.54
CA PRO A 347 7.52 -3.59 -20.17
C PRO A 347 6.80 -2.24 -20.06
N TYR A 348 7.00 -1.32 -21.02
CA TYR A 348 6.24 -0.06 -21.07
C TYR A 348 4.78 -0.29 -21.49
N LEU A 349 4.54 -1.21 -22.43
CA LEU A 349 3.18 -1.66 -22.73
C LEU A 349 2.54 -2.34 -21.51
N SER A 350 3.28 -3.22 -20.82
CA SER A 350 2.85 -3.86 -19.58
C SER A 350 2.42 -2.82 -18.54
N ALA A 351 3.24 -1.79 -18.33
CA ALA A 351 2.94 -0.68 -17.42
C ALA A 351 1.63 0.06 -17.74
N SER A 352 1.16 0.05 -18.99
CA SER A 352 -0.15 0.62 -19.35
C SER A 352 -1.31 -0.13 -18.69
N PHE A 353 -1.20 -1.45 -18.53
CA PHE A 353 -2.23 -2.25 -17.85
C PHE A 353 -2.34 -1.93 -16.36
N LYS A 354 -1.28 -1.40 -15.72
CA LYS A 354 -1.30 -1.03 -14.31
C LYS A 354 -2.37 0.02 -13.97
N VAL A 355 -2.77 0.83 -14.95
CA VAL A 355 -3.90 1.77 -14.86
C VAL A 355 -5.17 1.02 -14.42
N VAL A 356 -5.41 -0.18 -14.91
CA VAL A 356 -6.60 -0.98 -14.54
C VAL A 356 -6.32 -1.85 -13.31
N VAL A 357 -5.10 -2.39 -13.18
CA VAL A 357 -4.68 -3.21 -12.02
C VAL A 357 -4.88 -2.48 -10.69
N VAL A 358 -4.61 -1.17 -10.64
CA VAL A 358 -4.74 -0.38 -9.40
C VAL A 358 -6.17 -0.39 -8.83
N LEU A 359 -7.18 -0.67 -9.66
CA LEU A 359 -8.59 -0.72 -9.26
C LEU A 359 -8.95 -1.98 -8.47
N VAL A 360 -8.10 -3.02 -8.48
CA VAL A 360 -8.34 -4.27 -7.74
C VAL A 360 -8.54 -4.01 -6.25
N ARG A 361 -7.65 -3.23 -5.62
CA ARG A 361 -7.72 -2.97 -4.16
C ARG A 361 -9.00 -2.21 -3.76
N PRO A 362 -9.35 -1.06 -4.38
CA PRO A 362 -10.62 -0.38 -4.09
C PRO A 362 -11.84 -1.26 -4.31
N ALA A 363 -11.88 -2.05 -5.40
CA ALA A 363 -13.00 -2.95 -5.68
C ALA A 363 -13.12 -4.05 -4.63
N THR A 364 -12.01 -4.66 -4.23
CA THR A 364 -11.96 -5.65 -3.13
C THR A 364 -12.50 -5.06 -1.84
N TYR A 365 -12.06 -3.86 -1.43
CA TYR A 365 -12.56 -3.22 -0.21
C TYR A 365 -14.04 -2.87 -0.27
N ALA A 366 -14.54 -2.43 -1.43
CA ALA A 366 -15.95 -2.14 -1.62
C ALA A 366 -16.81 -3.42 -1.52
N ILE A 367 -16.35 -4.55 -2.09
CA ILE A 367 -17.05 -5.84 -1.95
C ILE A 367 -17.05 -6.31 -0.49
N ILE A 368 -15.91 -6.21 0.22
CA ILE A 368 -15.83 -6.57 1.65
C ILE A 368 -16.81 -5.71 2.47
N SER A 369 -16.88 -4.41 2.17
CA SER A 369 -17.78 -3.48 2.85
C SER A 369 -19.25 -3.83 2.63
N LYS A 370 -19.64 -4.31 1.44
CA LYS A 370 -21.03 -4.72 1.14
C LYS A 370 -21.37 -6.09 1.73
N ALA A 371 -20.40 -7.01 1.79
CA ALA A 371 -20.59 -8.37 2.28
C ALA A 371 -20.48 -8.51 3.80
N SER A 372 -20.18 -7.43 4.53
CA SER A 372 -20.05 -7.43 5.99
C SER A 372 -21.01 -6.43 6.63
N SER A 373 -21.53 -6.75 7.81
CA SER A 373 -22.29 -5.79 8.61
C SER A 373 -21.36 -4.70 9.16
N SER A 374 -21.90 -3.51 9.43
CA SER A 374 -21.14 -2.36 9.94
C SER A 374 -20.32 -2.69 11.19
N THR A 375 -20.85 -3.53 12.09
CA THR A 375 -20.17 -4.01 13.31
C THR A 375 -19.00 -4.95 13.02
N ASN A 376 -19.04 -5.68 11.90
CA ASN A 376 -18.06 -6.72 11.55
C ASN A 376 -17.07 -6.30 10.45
N GLN A 377 -17.28 -5.15 9.81
CA GLN A 377 -16.48 -4.68 8.68
C GLN A 377 -14.99 -4.58 9.03
N GLY A 378 -14.65 -3.95 10.16
CA GLY A 378 -13.26 -3.86 10.61
C GLY A 378 -12.62 -5.22 10.93
N LYS A 379 -13.41 -6.17 11.44
CA LYS A 379 -12.95 -7.56 11.69
C LYS A 379 -12.66 -8.27 10.37
N ALA A 380 -13.56 -8.18 9.40
CA ALA A 380 -13.40 -8.80 8.08
C ALA A 380 -12.20 -8.23 7.32
N GLN A 381 -12.08 -6.90 7.26
CA GLN A 381 -10.93 -6.23 6.63
C GLN A 381 -9.61 -6.58 7.32
N GLY A 382 -9.60 -6.61 8.66
CA GLY A 382 -8.42 -6.99 9.43
C GLY A 382 -7.98 -8.45 9.20
N PHE A 383 -8.94 -9.37 9.02
CA PHE A 383 -8.64 -10.75 8.67
C PHE A 383 -8.06 -10.88 7.26
N ILE A 384 -8.67 -10.24 6.28
CA ILE A 384 -8.23 -10.28 4.88
C ILE A 384 -6.84 -9.64 4.72
N ALA A 385 -6.58 -8.50 5.39
CA ALA A 385 -5.25 -7.90 5.43
C ALA A 385 -4.20 -8.84 6.06
N GLY A 386 -4.61 -9.67 7.04
CA GLY A 386 -3.77 -10.74 7.60
C GLY A 386 -3.46 -11.84 6.59
N VAL A 387 -4.44 -12.24 5.78
CA VAL A 387 -4.26 -13.22 4.69
C VAL A 387 -3.33 -12.67 3.60
N GLU A 388 -3.52 -11.41 3.19
CA GLU A 388 -2.61 -10.69 2.29
C GLU A 388 -1.19 -10.62 2.87
N SER A 389 -1.05 -10.39 4.18
CA SER A 389 0.26 -10.36 4.84
C SER A 389 0.98 -11.70 4.74
N ILE A 390 0.28 -12.82 4.94
CA ILE A 390 0.84 -14.17 4.74
C ILE A 390 1.24 -14.39 3.28
N ALA A 391 0.40 -13.98 2.32
CA ALA A 391 0.73 -14.07 0.91
C ALA A 391 1.99 -13.24 0.56
N SER A 392 2.08 -12.02 1.09
CA SER A 392 3.23 -11.13 0.90
C SER A 392 4.52 -11.68 1.54
N LEU A 393 4.41 -12.51 2.58
CA LEU A 393 5.52 -13.21 3.21
C LEU A 393 6.00 -14.39 2.36
N LEU A 394 5.05 -15.19 1.86
CA LEU A 394 5.35 -16.38 1.06
C LEU A 394 5.85 -16.03 -0.35
N SER A 395 5.43 -14.88 -0.88
CA SER A 395 5.72 -14.54 -2.27
C SER A 395 7.22 -14.40 -2.57
N PRO A 396 8.01 -13.58 -1.84
CA PRO A 396 9.44 -13.46 -2.12
C PRO A 396 10.22 -14.75 -1.86
N LEU A 397 9.77 -15.61 -0.94
CA LEU A 397 10.36 -16.92 -0.66
C LEU A 397 10.32 -17.87 -1.87
N VAL A 398 9.27 -17.77 -2.68
CA VAL A 398 9.13 -18.60 -3.90
C VAL A 398 9.65 -17.86 -5.12
N MET A 399 9.29 -16.59 -5.28
CA MET A 399 9.55 -15.83 -6.51
C MET A 399 11.01 -15.42 -6.65
N SER A 400 11.72 -15.11 -5.56
CA SER A 400 13.11 -14.65 -5.64
C SER A 400 14.06 -15.79 -6.05
N PRO A 401 14.01 -16.98 -5.43
CA PRO A 401 14.82 -18.12 -5.89
C PRO A 401 14.46 -18.57 -7.31
N LEU A 402 13.16 -18.56 -7.65
CA LEU A 402 12.71 -18.94 -8.99
C LEU A 402 13.24 -17.97 -10.05
N THR A 403 13.16 -16.66 -9.81
CA THR A 403 13.69 -15.65 -10.72
C THR A 403 15.21 -15.78 -10.84
N SER A 404 15.90 -15.97 -9.72
CA SER A 404 17.35 -16.19 -9.70
C SER A 404 17.76 -17.40 -10.55
N TRP A 405 17.03 -18.52 -10.43
CA TRP A 405 17.35 -19.74 -11.18
C TRP A 405 17.12 -19.57 -12.69
N PHE A 406 16.06 -18.90 -13.11
CA PHE A 406 15.75 -18.68 -14.52
C PHE A 406 16.58 -17.58 -15.19
N ILE A 407 17.20 -16.70 -14.40
CA ILE A 407 18.17 -15.71 -14.88
C ILE A 407 19.59 -16.30 -14.95
N SER A 408 19.89 -17.32 -14.16
CA SER A 408 21.23 -17.93 -14.12
C SER A 408 21.53 -18.76 -15.38
N LYS A 409 22.80 -19.16 -15.52
CA LYS A 409 23.27 -20.05 -16.59
C LYS A 409 22.72 -21.47 -16.49
N SER A 410 22.11 -21.86 -15.36
CA SER A 410 21.56 -23.20 -15.10
C SER A 410 20.05 -23.30 -15.32
N ALA A 411 19.45 -22.33 -16.01
CA ALA A 411 18.03 -22.34 -16.32
C ALA A 411 17.63 -23.57 -17.17
N PRO A 412 16.53 -24.26 -16.83
CA PRO A 412 16.11 -25.47 -17.54
C PRO A 412 15.62 -25.20 -18.97
N PHE A 413 15.13 -23.98 -19.24
CA PHE A 413 14.74 -23.52 -20.57
C PHE A 413 14.87 -21.98 -20.65
N ASN A 414 14.90 -21.46 -21.88
CA ASN A 414 15.14 -20.04 -22.13
C ASN A 414 13.86 -19.20 -21.89
N CYS A 415 13.60 -18.86 -20.63
CA CYS A 415 12.55 -17.92 -20.23
C CYS A 415 12.94 -17.20 -18.93
N LYS A 416 13.69 -16.11 -19.05
CA LYS A 416 14.18 -15.34 -17.88
C LYS A 416 13.05 -14.81 -16.98
N GLY A 417 11.87 -14.53 -17.57
CA GLY A 417 10.70 -14.00 -16.87
C GLY A 417 9.72 -15.07 -16.38
N PHE A 418 10.13 -16.34 -16.33
CA PHE A 418 9.24 -17.44 -15.97
C PHE A 418 8.57 -17.28 -14.59
N SER A 419 9.26 -16.69 -13.62
CA SER A 419 8.66 -16.38 -12.31
C SER A 419 7.45 -15.45 -12.40
N LEU A 420 7.48 -14.47 -13.31
CA LEU A 420 6.35 -13.56 -13.55
C LEU A 420 5.18 -14.29 -14.23
N VAL A 421 5.47 -15.27 -15.08
CA VAL A 421 4.45 -16.18 -15.64
C VAL A 421 3.84 -17.07 -14.54
N CYS A 422 4.64 -17.57 -13.59
CA CYS A 422 4.09 -18.26 -12.42
C CYS A 422 3.19 -17.34 -11.58
N ALA A 423 3.57 -16.07 -11.40
CA ALA A 423 2.73 -15.08 -10.73
C ALA A 423 1.40 -14.86 -11.47
N SER A 424 1.37 -14.92 -12.82
CA SER A 424 0.12 -14.83 -13.58
C SER A 424 -0.82 -16.00 -13.32
N ILE A 425 -0.30 -17.20 -13.02
CA ILE A 425 -1.13 -18.36 -12.63
C ILE A 425 -1.87 -18.08 -11.31
N CYS A 426 -1.20 -17.47 -10.33
CA CYS A 426 -1.88 -17.02 -9.10
C CYS A 426 -3.01 -16.02 -9.42
N MET A 427 -2.78 -15.09 -10.34
CA MET A 427 -3.79 -14.13 -10.79
C MET A 427 -4.97 -14.79 -11.51
N VAL A 428 -4.72 -15.84 -12.30
CA VAL A 428 -5.77 -16.65 -12.94
C VAL A 428 -6.63 -17.33 -11.88
N ILE A 429 -6.02 -17.92 -10.86
CA ILE A 429 -6.76 -18.53 -9.73
C ILE A 429 -7.64 -17.46 -9.05
N ALA A 430 -7.06 -16.30 -8.75
CA ALA A 430 -7.81 -15.17 -8.19
C ALA A 430 -8.98 -14.75 -9.08
N LEU A 431 -8.78 -14.66 -10.41
CA LEU A 431 -9.85 -14.33 -11.36
C LEU A 431 -10.96 -15.39 -11.38
N CYS A 432 -10.61 -16.67 -11.38
CA CYS A 432 -11.59 -17.77 -11.32
C CYS A 432 -12.48 -17.64 -10.09
N TYR A 433 -11.90 -17.43 -8.91
CA TYR A 433 -12.68 -17.22 -7.68
C TYR A 433 -13.48 -15.93 -7.70
N ALA A 434 -12.95 -14.84 -8.27
CA ALA A 434 -13.67 -13.57 -8.42
C ALA A 434 -14.90 -13.73 -9.32
N CYS A 435 -14.80 -14.48 -10.41
CA CYS A 435 -15.93 -14.80 -11.30
C CYS A 435 -17.02 -15.59 -10.59
N LEU A 436 -16.63 -16.51 -9.68
CA LEU A 436 -17.54 -17.34 -8.88
C LEU A 436 -18.21 -16.59 -7.73
N LEU A 437 -17.79 -15.36 -7.41
CA LEU A 437 -18.46 -14.55 -6.39
C LEU A 437 -19.91 -14.33 -6.81
N LYS A 438 -20.85 -14.81 -6.00
CA LYS A 438 -22.24 -14.38 -6.11
C LYS A 438 -22.34 -13.08 -5.33
N PRO A 439 -22.68 -11.94 -5.95
CA PRO A 439 -23.02 -10.77 -5.16
C PRO A 439 -24.17 -11.21 -4.25
N ASP A 440 -24.00 -11.09 -2.94
CA ASP A 440 -25.13 -11.23 -2.03
C ASP A 440 -26.11 -10.13 -2.46
N GLU A 441 -27.21 -10.53 -3.11
CA GLU A 441 -28.37 -9.66 -3.24
C GLU A 441 -28.65 -9.21 -1.82
N ALA A 442 -28.63 -7.90 -1.60
CA ALA A 442 -29.04 -7.32 -0.34
C ALA A 442 -30.34 -8.02 0.05
N SER A 443 -30.30 -8.81 1.12
CA SER A 443 -31.50 -9.47 1.58
C SER A 443 -32.54 -8.37 1.77
N ASN A 444 -33.72 -8.57 1.19
CA ASN A 444 -34.92 -7.80 1.49
C ASN A 444 -35.30 -8.03 2.98
N CYS A 445 -34.44 -7.61 3.90
CA CYS A 445 -34.70 -7.57 5.34
C CYS A 445 -34.99 -6.12 5.74
N VAL A 446 -35.86 -5.45 4.99
CA VAL A 446 -36.63 -4.28 5.45
C VAL A 446 -38.02 -4.38 4.82
N SER A 447 -38.87 -5.26 5.37
CA SER A 447 -40.33 -5.11 5.43
C SER A 447 -40.97 -6.40 5.94
N GLU A 448 -40.97 -6.60 7.26
CA GLU A 448 -42.03 -7.28 8.03
C GLU A 448 -41.57 -7.39 9.50
N SER A 449 -41.41 -6.23 10.13
CA SER A 449 -41.47 -6.10 11.58
C SER A 449 -42.10 -4.75 11.90
N GLY A 450 -43.30 -4.54 11.35
CA GLY A 450 -44.25 -3.59 11.91
C GLY A 450 -45.24 -4.44 12.69
N ASP A 451 -44.91 -4.72 13.95
CA ASP A 451 -45.94 -5.12 14.90
C ASP A 451 -47.01 -4.03 14.87
N ASP A 452 -48.24 -4.46 14.63
CA ASP A 452 -49.46 -3.68 14.80
C ASP A 452 -49.50 -3.15 16.24
N ILE A 453 -49.01 -1.93 16.45
CA ILE A 453 -49.34 -1.16 17.63
C ILE A 453 -50.72 -0.55 17.36
N GLU A 454 -51.76 -1.26 17.79
CA GLU A 454 -53.10 -0.72 17.99
C GLU A 454 -53.00 0.63 18.71
N ALA A 455 -53.42 1.69 18.03
CA ALA A 455 -53.65 2.98 18.64
C ALA A 455 -54.86 2.87 19.58
N PRO A 456 -54.74 3.25 20.88
CA PRO A 456 -55.89 3.26 21.76
C PRO A 456 -56.82 4.41 21.38
N LEU A 457 -58.08 4.04 21.14
CA LEU A 457 -59.24 4.92 21.14
C LEU A 457 -59.20 5.84 22.38
N LEU A 458 -59.14 7.15 22.14
CA LEU A 458 -59.60 8.14 23.11
C LEU A 458 -60.89 8.73 22.58
N GLY A 459 -62.00 8.17 23.06
CA GLY A 459 -63.27 8.87 23.17
C GLY A 459 -63.32 9.69 24.46
N ASP A 460 -64.16 10.73 24.39
CA ASP A 460 -64.77 11.51 25.47
C ASP A 460 -63.96 12.62 26.15
N SER A 461 -64.07 13.84 25.61
CA SER A 461 -64.81 14.97 26.23
C SER A 461 -64.88 16.17 25.29
#